data_AF-A0A8T5LTC5-F1
#
_entry.id   AF-A0A8T5LTC5-F1
#
_cell.length_a   1.000
_cell.length_b   1.000
_cell.length_c   1.000
_cell.angle_alpha   90.00
_cell.angle_beta   90.00
_cell.angle_gamma   90.00
#
_symmetry.space_group_name_H-M   'P 1'
#
loop_
_entity.id
_entity.type
_entity.pdbx_description
1 polymer ?
#
loop_
_entity_poly.entity_id
_entity_poly.type
_entity_poly.pdbx_seq_one_letter_code
_entity_poly.pdbx_strand_id
1 'polypeptide(L)'
;MAGIHWIVYLFAGILVAGYSKIGPGNDEPFFNIFFYIGIAFIFWGFVKLIFSPSKKREKVLNYQQDKASAGRNLVCPRCNAKNFNYSKFCHMCGFKLR
;
A
#
# COMPACT_ATOMS: atom_id res chain seq x y z
N MET A 1 2.14 4.50 -5.36
CA MET A 1 1.31 4.88 -4.19
C MET A 1 0.95 6.35 -4.40
N ALA A 2 -0.17 6.63 -5.07
CA ALA A 2 -0.61 8.01 -5.22
C ALA A 2 -1.14 8.45 -3.86
N GLY A 3 -0.29 9.16 -3.09
CA GLY A 3 -0.68 9.77 -1.84
C GLY A 3 -1.66 10.88 -2.15
N ILE A 4 -2.95 10.56 -2.16
CA ILE A 4 -3.99 11.59 -2.19
C ILE A 4 -3.84 12.33 -0.88
N HIS A 5 -3.14 13.45 -0.99
CA HIS A 5 -2.64 14.23 0.11
C HIS A 5 -3.85 14.75 0.87
N TRP A 6 -3.87 14.58 2.20
CA TRP A 6 -5.01 14.92 3.06
C TRP A 6 -5.54 16.36 2.82
N ILE A 7 -4.67 17.22 2.29
CA ILE A 7 -4.94 18.59 1.86
C ILE A 7 -6.09 18.71 0.84
N VAL A 8 -6.29 17.74 -0.05
CA VAL A 8 -7.36 17.79 -1.06
C VAL A 8 -8.73 17.77 -0.37
N TYR A 9 -8.87 16.98 0.69
CA TYR A 9 -10.09 16.90 1.48
C TYR A 9 -10.30 18.15 2.34
N LEU A 10 -9.21 18.74 2.86
CA LEU A 10 -9.26 20.00 3.59
C LEU A 10 -9.71 21.15 2.68
N PHE A 11 -9.20 21.22 1.46
CA PHE A 11 -9.62 22.21 0.47
C PHE A 11 -11.06 21.99 0.01
N ALA A 12 -11.48 20.74 -0.25
CA ALA A 12 -12.87 20.44 -0.60
C ALA A 12 -13.85 20.83 0.53
N GLY A 13 -13.49 20.58 1.79
CA GLY A 13 -14.30 20.96 2.95
C GLY A 13 -14.43 22.48 3.12
N ILE A 14 -13.34 23.22 2.96
CA ILE A 14 -13.36 24.69 3.02
C ILE A 14 -14.21 25.27 1.87
N LEU A 15 -14.12 24.68 0.68
CA LEU A 15 -14.88 25.12 -0.49
C LEU A 15 -16.38 24.91 -0.25
N VAL A 16 -16.80 23.72 0.21
CA VAL A 16 -18.22 23.45 0.53
C VAL A 16 -18.74 24.36 1.66
N ALA A 17 -17.95 24.55 2.72
CA ALA A 17 -18.32 25.44 3.83
C ALA A 17 -18.42 26.92 3.41
N GLY A 18 -17.52 27.37 2.53
CA GLY A 18 -17.54 28.71 1.96
C GLY A 18 -18.78 28.96 1.09
N TYR A 19 -19.14 27.99 0.26
CA TYR A 19 -20.34 28.07 -0.58
C TYR A 19 -21.65 28.07 0.25
N SER A 20 -21.68 27.40 1.40
CA SER A 20 -22.82 27.43 2.32
C SER A 20 -23.12 28.79 2.95
N LYS A 21 -22.14 29.72 2.97
CA LYS A 21 -22.31 31.05 3.57
C LYS A 21 -22.74 32.13 2.57
N ILE A 22 -22.69 31.82 1.27
CA ILE A 22 -22.95 32.77 0.17
C ILE A 22 -24.20 32.37 -0.64
N GLY A 23 -24.78 31.19 -0.42
CA GLY A 23 -26.02 30.75 -1.08
C GLY A 23 -27.26 31.52 -0.60
N PRO A 24 -28.09 32.08 -1.50
CA PRO A 24 -29.28 32.83 -1.14
C PRO A 24 -30.34 31.90 -0.54
N GLY A 25 -31.15 32.47 0.35
CA GLY A 25 -32.12 31.75 1.16
C GLY A 25 -33.17 30.98 0.35
N ASN A 26 -33.53 29.85 0.95
CA ASN A 26 -34.85 29.21 0.97
C ASN A 26 -35.21 28.38 -0.28
N ASP A 27 -35.46 27.10 0.00
CA ASP A 27 -36.29 26.17 -0.79
C ASP A 27 -35.66 25.47 -2.01
N GLU A 28 -34.52 24.77 -1.86
CA GLU A 28 -34.09 23.85 -2.91
C GLU A 28 -33.54 22.52 -2.36
N PRO A 29 -34.12 21.35 -2.73
CA PRO A 29 -33.64 20.00 -2.35
C PRO A 29 -32.19 19.73 -2.78
N PHE A 30 -31.65 20.60 -3.62
CA PHE A 30 -30.30 20.59 -4.15
C PHE A 30 -29.21 20.60 -3.06
N PHE A 31 -29.38 21.40 -2.00
CA PHE A 31 -28.37 21.51 -0.93
C PHE A 31 -28.29 20.25 -0.05
N ASN A 32 -29.44 19.61 0.20
CA ASN A 32 -29.51 18.34 0.92
C ASN A 32 -28.83 17.22 0.15
N ILE A 33 -29.01 17.16 -1.17
CA ILE A 33 -28.39 16.14 -2.03
C ILE A 33 -26.86 16.22 -1.94
N PHE A 34 -26.28 17.41 -2.02
CA PHE A 34 -24.83 17.58 -1.88
C PHE A 34 -24.31 17.21 -0.49
N PHE A 35 -25.07 17.51 0.56
CA PHE A 35 -24.72 17.13 1.93
C PHE A 35 -24.68 15.59 2.11
N TYR A 36 -25.69 14.87 1.58
CA TYR A 36 -25.71 13.42 1.62
C TYR A 36 -24.61 12.78 0.77
N ILE A 37 -24.32 13.32 -0.41
CA ILE A 37 -23.20 12.87 -1.24
C ILE A 37 -21.89 13.05 -0.47
N GLY A 38 -21.69 14.21 0.17
CA GLY A 38 -20.53 14.48 1.02
C GLY A 38 -20.37 13.46 2.15
N ILE A 39 -21.44 13.19 2.91
CA ILE A 39 -21.42 12.20 3.99
C ILE A 39 -21.13 10.78 3.45
N ALA A 40 -21.71 10.39 2.32
CA ALA A 40 -21.47 9.08 1.71
C ALA A 40 -20.00 8.91 1.30
N PHE A 41 -19.37 9.95 0.75
CA PHE A 41 -17.95 9.94 0.42
C PHE A 41 -17.06 9.86 1.67
N ILE A 42 -17.39 10.61 2.73
CA ILE A 42 -16.68 10.55 4.02
C ILE A 42 -16.81 9.14 4.63
N PHE A 43 -18.03 8.59 4.66
CA PHE A 43 -18.31 7.27 5.21
C PHE A 43 -17.58 6.17 4.43
N TRP A 44 -17.65 6.19 3.10
CA TRP A 44 -16.92 5.23 2.25
C TRP A 44 -15.40 5.33 2.44
N GLY A 45 -14.88 6.56 2.57
CA GLY A 45 -13.48 6.80 2.91
C GLY A 45 -13.08 6.20 4.26
N PHE A 46 -13.94 6.37 5.28
CA PHE A 46 -13.70 5.89 6.64
C PHE A 46 -13.77 4.36 6.74
N VAL A 47 -14.76 3.74 6.09
CA VAL A 47 -14.89 2.27 5.98
C VAL A 47 -13.63 1.70 5.32
N LYS A 48 -13.18 2.29 4.20
CA LYS A 48 -11.98 1.83 3.51
C LYS A 48 -10.71 1.99 4.36
N LEU A 49 -10.64 2.99 5.25
CA LEU A 49 -9.52 3.20 6.17
C LEU A 49 -9.46 2.10 7.23
N ILE A 50 -10.59 1.77 7.85
CA ILE A 50 -10.69 0.75 8.90
C ILE A 50 -10.48 -0.66 8.33
N PHE A 51 -11.00 -0.93 7.13
CA PHE A 51 -10.94 -2.25 6.50
C PHE A 51 -9.73 -2.44 5.57
N SER A 52 -8.80 -1.49 5.46
CA SER A 52 -7.64 -1.68 4.58
C SER A 52 -6.72 -2.78 5.11
N PRO A 53 -6.58 -3.94 4.42
CA PRO A 53 -5.72 -4.99 4.90
C PRO A 53 -4.25 -4.55 4.75
N SER A 54 -3.55 -4.53 5.89
CA SER A 54 -2.13 -4.15 5.96
C SER A 54 -1.25 -5.20 5.26
N LYS A 55 -1.05 -5.05 3.95
CA LYS A 55 -0.10 -5.86 3.13
C LYS A 55 1.36 -5.78 3.58
N LYS A 56 1.67 -4.95 4.59
CA LYS A 56 3.05 -4.73 5.07
C LYS A 56 3.60 -5.94 5.85
N ARG A 57 2.73 -6.77 6.43
CA ARG A 57 3.13 -7.92 7.29
C ARG A 57 3.74 -9.08 6.50
N GLU A 58 3.29 -9.31 5.26
CA GLU A 58 3.72 -10.45 4.42
C GLU A 58 5.18 -10.35 3.95
N LYS A 59 5.67 -9.13 3.67
CA LYS A 59 7.05 -8.92 3.22
C LYS A 59 8.09 -9.21 4.30
N VAL A 60 7.76 -9.02 5.58
CA VAL A 60 8.69 -9.22 6.70
C VAL A 60 8.93 -10.70 6.96
N LEU A 61 7.90 -11.55 6.86
CA LEU A 61 8.01 -12.99 7.07
C LEU A 61 8.93 -13.66 6.03
N ASN A 62 8.78 -13.27 4.76
CA ASN A 62 9.60 -13.80 3.67
C ASN A 62 11.08 -13.38 3.79
N TYR A 63 11.36 -12.14 4.21
CA TYR A 63 12.72 -11.67 4.44
C TYR A 63 13.44 -12.44 5.56
N GLN A 64 12.71 -12.82 6.62
CA GLN A 64 13.28 -13.61 7.72
C GLN A 64 13.58 -15.05 7.28
N GLN A 65 12.74 -15.64 6.43
CA GLN A 65 12.94 -16.99 5.88
C GLN A 65 14.16 -17.06 4.94
N ASP A 66 14.39 -16.02 4.14
CA ASP A 66 15.58 -15.91 3.29
C ASP A 66 16.87 -15.75 4.13
N LYS A 67 16.82 -15.01 5.24
CA LYS A 67 17.97 -14.84 6.16
C LYS A 67 18.32 -16.11 6.94
N ALA A 68 17.33 -16.87 7.39
CA ALA A 68 17.57 -18.16 8.06
C ALA A 68 18.25 -19.18 7.11
N SER A 69 18.02 -19.05 5.81
CA SER A 69 18.62 -19.88 4.77
C SER A 69 20.01 -19.42 4.35
N ALA A 70 20.36 -18.15 4.60
CA ALA A 70 21.63 -17.55 4.19
C ALA A 70 22.88 -18.12 4.89
N GLY A 71 22.71 -18.88 5.98
CA GLY A 71 23.81 -19.52 6.71
C GLY A 71 24.23 -20.91 6.21
N ARG A 72 23.49 -21.52 5.26
CA ARG A 72 23.82 -22.87 4.78
C ARG A 72 24.65 -22.81 3.50
N ASN A 73 25.93 -23.12 3.60
CA ASN A 73 26.80 -23.28 2.43
C ASN A 73 26.36 -24.51 1.61
N LEU A 74 26.04 -24.30 0.34
CA LEU A 74 25.72 -25.33 -0.64
C LEU A 74 26.98 -25.68 -1.45
N VAL A 75 27.30 -26.96 -1.59
CA VAL A 75 28.45 -27.40 -2.38
C VAL A 75 28.01 -27.66 -3.82
N CYS A 76 28.72 -27.11 -4.80
CA CYS A 76 28.41 -27.32 -6.21
C CYS A 76 28.75 -28.77 -6.62
N PRO A 77 27.83 -29.53 -7.22
CA PRO A 77 28.10 -30.92 -7.61
C PRO A 77 29.07 -31.04 -8.80
N ARG A 78 29.33 -29.93 -9.53
CA ARG A 78 30.18 -29.94 -10.72
C ARG A 78 31.65 -29.65 -10.43
N CYS A 79 31.92 -28.67 -9.56
CA CYS A 79 33.29 -28.22 -9.25
C CYS A 79 33.63 -28.24 -7.76
N ASN A 80 32.72 -28.75 -6.93
CA ASN A 80 32.87 -28.83 -5.47
C ASN A 80 33.09 -27.49 -4.74
N ALA A 81 32.85 -26.35 -5.42
CA ALA A 81 32.95 -25.04 -4.80
C ALA A 81 31.83 -24.80 -3.77
N LYS A 82 32.16 -24.12 -2.68
CA LYS A 82 31.18 -23.69 -1.67
C LYS A 82 30.46 -22.44 -2.16
N ASN A 83 29.13 -22.48 -2.23
CA ASN A 83 28.26 -21.38 -2.65
C ASN A 83 27.27 -21.07 -1.53
N PHE A 84 26.70 -19.86 -1.55
CA PHE A 84 25.60 -19.52 -0.65
C PHE A 84 24.31 -20.23 -1.06
N ASN A 85 23.43 -20.56 -0.11
CA ASN A 85 22.17 -21.25 -0.40
C ASN A 85 21.25 -20.48 -1.39
N TYR A 86 21.35 -19.15 -1.38
CA TYR A 86 20.53 -18.30 -2.24
C TYR A 86 21.09 -18.15 -3.67
N SER A 87 22.33 -18.59 -3.92
CA SER A 87 22.98 -18.50 -5.23
C SER A 87 22.27 -19.37 -6.26
N LYS A 88 21.75 -18.77 -7.32
CA LYS A 88 21.12 -19.50 -8.45
C LYS A 88 22.17 -20.25 -9.28
N PHE A 89 23.38 -19.72 -9.34
CA PHE A 89 24.49 -20.26 -10.13
C PHE A 89 25.74 -20.38 -9.27
N CYS A 90 26.60 -21.33 -9.62
CA CYS A 90 27.89 -21.47 -9.00
C CYS A 90 28.82 -20.32 -9.41
N HIS A 91 29.43 -19.65 -8.43
CA HIS A 91 30.36 -18.54 -8.68
C HIS A 91 31.66 -18.96 -9.37
N MET A 92 32.04 -20.25 -9.30
CA MET A 92 33.26 -20.78 -9.91
C MET A 92 33.07 -21.32 -11.33
N CYS A 93 31.98 -22.07 -11.58
CA CYS A 93 31.81 -22.80 -12.84
C CYS A 93 30.52 -22.47 -13.60
N GLY A 94 29.70 -21.54 -13.09
CA GLY A 94 28.44 -21.14 -13.72
C GLY A 94 27.33 -22.20 -13.70
N PHE A 95 27.55 -23.37 -13.08
CA PHE A 95 26.54 -24.43 -12.99
C PHE A 95 25.30 -23.96 -12.22
N LYS A 96 24.11 -24.26 -12.73
CA LYS A 96 22.84 -23.91 -12.09
C LYS A 96 22.61 -24.78 -10.85
N LEU A 97 22.45 -24.14 -9.70
CA LEU A 97 22.26 -24.81 -8.40
C LEU A 97 20.79 -24.99 -8.04
N ARG A 98 19.91 -24.06 -8.47
CA ARG A 98 18.44 -24.11 -8.34
C ARG A 98 17.77 -23.43 -9.53
#